data_AF-A0A7G6Z7Q3-F1
#
_entry.id   AF-A0A7G6Z7Q3-F1
#
_cell.length_a   1.000
_cell.length_b   1.000
_cell.length_c   1.000
_cell.angle_alpha   90.00
_cell.angle_beta   90.00
_cell.angle_gamma   90.00
#
_symmetry.space_group_name_H-M   'P 1'
#
loop_
_entity.id
_entity.type
_entity.pdbx_description
1 polymer ?
#
loop_
_entity_poly.entity_id
_entity_poly.type
_entity_poly.pdbx_seq_one_letter_code
_entity_poly.pdbx_strand_id
1 'polypeptide(L)'
;MPLPEVCVCYLLRQGAQGEEVLLGRKKFGLGMGNLVGPGGKIEPGETPERAIRREVAEETSIELGQVELVGELTYPFPFKPAWSQQSWVFVCREWRGDARESDELVPEWFPVADISTGRMWDDARFWVHDALAGRFVKATFEFGADLRTVSASDHPAFRISSPRLP
;
A
#
# COMPACT_ATOMS: atom_id res chain seq x y z
N MET A 1 -20.83 9.50 -7.08
CA MET A 1 -19.86 8.86 -7.98
C MET A 1 -18.99 7.94 -7.14
N PRO A 2 -18.63 6.74 -7.62
CA PRO A 2 -17.69 5.87 -6.92
C PRO A 2 -16.33 6.56 -6.80
N LEU A 3 -15.56 6.20 -5.77
CA LEU A 3 -14.18 6.67 -5.61
C LEU A 3 -13.30 6.06 -6.71
N PRO A 4 -12.26 6.77 -7.19
CA PRO A 4 -11.19 6.15 -7.96
C PRO A 4 -10.61 4.94 -7.21
N GLU A 5 -10.30 3.88 -7.94
CA GLU A 5 -9.77 2.65 -7.37
C GLU A 5 -8.30 2.47 -7.76
N VAL A 6 -7.51 2.04 -6.79
CA VAL A 6 -6.09 1.71 -6.93
C VAL A 6 -5.82 0.32 -6.36
N CYS A 7 -4.70 -0.26 -6.74
CA CYS A 7 -4.24 -1.53 -6.19
C CYS A 7 -2.75 -1.46 -5.85
N VAL A 8 -2.34 -2.26 -4.88
CA VAL A 8 -0.95 -2.37 -4.42
C VAL A 8 -0.65 -3.83 -4.13
N CYS A 9 0.57 -4.27 -4.44
CA CYS A 9 1.06 -5.60 -4.12
C CYS A 9 2.27 -5.49 -3.19
N TYR A 10 2.30 -6.34 -2.16
CA TYR A 10 3.49 -6.59 -1.37
C TYR A 10 4.05 -7.96 -1.74
N LEU A 11 5.17 -7.94 -2.46
CA LEU A 11 5.90 -9.15 -2.80
C LEU A 11 6.76 -9.57 -1.61
N LEU A 12 6.61 -10.81 -1.15
CA LEU A 12 7.28 -11.36 0.02
C LEU A 12 8.21 -12.50 -0.35
N ARG A 13 9.48 -12.43 0.07
CA ARG A 13 10.45 -13.52 -0.09
C ARG A 13 11.12 -13.86 1.24
N GLN A 14 11.76 -15.03 1.29
CA GLN A 14 12.73 -15.33 2.33
C GLN A 14 14.09 -14.70 1.96
N GLY A 15 14.55 -13.78 2.80
CA GLY A 15 15.88 -13.18 2.74
C GLY A 15 16.85 -13.80 3.75
N ALA A 16 18.04 -13.20 3.88
CA ALA A 16 19.10 -13.74 4.75
C ALA A 16 18.77 -13.63 6.25
N GLN A 17 17.94 -12.66 6.65
CA GLN A 17 17.61 -12.35 8.04
C GLN A 17 16.14 -12.65 8.39
N GLY A 18 15.41 -13.32 7.49
CA GLY A 18 13.99 -13.60 7.61
C GLY A 18 13.21 -13.11 6.41
N GLU A 19 11.91 -12.92 6.59
CA GLU A 19 11.04 -12.47 5.50
C GLU A 19 11.32 -11.01 5.11
N GLU A 20 11.39 -10.77 3.80
CA GLU A 20 11.60 -9.45 3.20
C GLU A 20 10.41 -9.09 2.31
N VAL A 21 10.12 -7.80 2.23
CA VAL A 21 9.09 -7.22 1.36
C VAL A 21 9.71 -6.30 0.31
N LEU A 22 9.20 -6.34 -0.92
CA LEU A 22 9.55 -5.37 -1.95
C LEU A 22 8.76 -4.08 -1.74
N LEU A 23 9.47 -2.98 -1.51
CA LEU A 23 8.90 -1.64 -1.51
C LEU A 23 9.68 -0.80 -2.53
N GLY A 24 9.12 0.32 -2.94
CA GLY A 24 9.88 1.30 -3.69
C GLY A 24 9.63 2.71 -3.24
N ARG A 25 10.66 3.54 -3.39
CA ARG A 25 10.54 4.96 -3.15
C ARG A 25 9.80 5.58 -4.33
N LYS A 26 8.63 6.16 -4.06
CA LYS A 26 7.81 6.80 -5.09
C LYS A 26 8.48 8.09 -5.58
N LYS A 27 8.78 8.15 -6.88
CA LYS A 27 9.45 9.29 -7.52
C LYS A 27 8.51 10.43 -7.89
N PHE A 28 7.27 10.12 -8.28
CA PHE A 28 6.28 11.08 -8.76
C PHE A 28 4.86 10.80 -8.23
N GLY A 29 3.97 11.79 -8.29
CA GLY A 29 2.55 11.62 -7.96
C GLY A 29 2.22 11.63 -6.46
N LEU A 30 1.05 11.09 -6.12
CA LEU A 30 0.54 11.04 -4.74
C LEU A 30 1.39 10.09 -3.90
N GLY A 31 2.04 10.63 -2.86
CA GLY A 31 2.93 9.88 -1.97
C GLY A 31 4.41 9.98 -2.33
N MET A 32 4.80 10.93 -3.18
CA MET A 32 6.19 11.22 -3.52
C MET A 32 7.08 11.29 -2.26
N GLY A 33 8.17 10.53 -2.26
CA GLY A 33 9.11 10.42 -1.15
C GLY A 33 8.81 9.29 -0.16
N ASN A 34 7.57 8.78 -0.12
CA ASN A 34 7.20 7.63 0.71
C ASN A 34 7.69 6.32 0.07
N LEU A 35 7.89 5.32 0.92
CA LEU A 35 7.96 3.91 0.52
C LEU A 35 6.54 3.40 0.31
N VAL A 36 6.32 2.73 -0.82
CA VAL A 36 5.04 2.11 -1.20
C VAL A 36 5.29 0.73 -1.79
N GLY A 37 4.32 -0.17 -1.70
CA GLY A 37 4.32 -1.37 -2.55
C GLY A 37 4.07 -1.00 -4.02
N PRO A 38 4.61 -1.75 -4.99
CA PRO A 38 4.29 -1.55 -6.40
C PRO A 38 2.79 -1.63 -6.67
N GLY A 39 2.29 -0.83 -7.60
CA GLY A 39 0.88 -0.79 -7.96
C GLY A 39 0.40 0.58 -8.39
N GLY A 40 -0.81 0.62 -8.94
CA GLY A 40 -1.36 1.83 -9.53
C GLY A 40 -2.87 1.80 -9.69
N LYS A 41 -3.35 2.49 -10.73
CA LYS A 41 -4.78 2.72 -10.92
C LYS A 41 -5.44 1.52 -11.57
N ILE A 42 -6.68 1.26 -11.18
CA ILE A 42 -7.52 0.28 -11.88
C ILE A 42 -8.18 0.99 -13.06
N GLU A 43 -7.95 0.49 -14.27
CA GLU A 43 -8.54 1.06 -15.49
C GLU A 43 -10.02 0.64 -15.67
N PRO A 44 -10.82 1.43 -16.41
CA PRO A 44 -12.21 1.07 -16.68
C PRO A 44 -12.35 -0.33 -17.31
N GLY A 45 -13.10 -1.22 -16.66
CA GLY A 45 -13.32 -2.60 -17.13
C GLY A 45 -12.27 -3.61 -16.66
N GLU A 46 -11.29 -3.17 -15.87
CA GLU A 46 -10.27 -4.03 -15.28
C GLU A 46 -10.72 -4.55 -13.91
N THR A 47 -10.37 -5.80 -13.57
CA THR A 47 -10.52 -6.30 -12.20
C THR A 47 -9.30 -5.89 -11.36
N PRO A 48 -9.41 -5.73 -10.03
CA PRO A 48 -8.25 -5.41 -9.20
C PRO A 48 -7.07 -6.37 -9.39
N GLU A 49 -7.33 -7.66 -9.59
CA GLU A 49 -6.29 -8.65 -9.88
C GLU A 49 -5.62 -8.44 -11.24
N ARG A 50 -6.38 -8.08 -12.30
CA ARG A 50 -5.79 -7.79 -13.61
C ARG A 50 -4.92 -6.53 -13.57
N ALA A 51 -5.42 -5.49 -12.88
CA ALA A 51 -4.71 -4.24 -12.70
C ALA A 51 -3.39 -4.45 -11.99
N ILE A 52 -3.38 -5.16 -10.87
CA ILE A 52 -2.14 -5.30 -10.10
C ILE A 52 -1.07 -6.11 -10.84
N ARG A 53 -1.47 -7.08 -11.67
CA ARG A 53 -0.53 -7.83 -12.52
C ARG A 53 0.12 -6.94 -13.58
N ARG A 54 -0.66 -6.06 -14.21
CA ARG A 54 -0.16 -5.08 -15.19
C ARG A 54 0.78 -4.07 -14.52
N GLU A 55 0.32 -3.43 -13.46
CA GLU A 55 1.08 -2.39 -12.74
C GLU A 55 2.42 -2.93 -12.21
N VAL A 56 2.43 -4.10 -11.56
CA VAL A 56 3.69 -4.70 -11.07
C VAL A 56 4.65 -5.00 -12.22
N ALA A 57 4.15 -5.53 -13.34
CA ALA A 57 4.99 -5.82 -14.50
C ALA A 57 5.61 -4.54 -15.11
N GLU A 58 4.82 -3.47 -15.21
CA GLU A 58 5.26 -2.16 -15.72
C GLU A 58 6.29 -1.49 -14.79
N GLU A 59 6.04 -1.49 -13.47
CA GLU A 59 6.87 -0.77 -12.51
C GLU A 59 8.14 -1.51 -12.10
N THR A 60 8.17 -2.85 -12.21
CA THR A 60 9.25 -3.67 -11.64
C THR A 60 9.81 -4.75 -12.56
N SER A 61 9.22 -4.96 -13.75
CA SER A 61 9.51 -6.11 -14.64
C SER A 61 9.17 -7.49 -14.06
N ILE A 62 8.37 -7.56 -12.99
CA ILE A 62 7.99 -8.83 -12.34
C ILE A 62 6.66 -9.34 -12.88
N GLU A 63 6.60 -10.63 -13.19
CA GLU A 63 5.36 -11.34 -13.49
C GLU A 63 4.84 -12.04 -12.23
N LEU A 64 3.77 -11.52 -11.64
CA LEU A 64 3.15 -12.11 -10.44
C LEU A 64 2.59 -13.52 -10.71
N GLY A 65 2.79 -14.43 -9.76
CA GLY A 65 2.12 -15.73 -9.68
C GLY A 65 0.73 -15.63 -9.05
N GLN A 66 0.41 -16.51 -8.10
CA GLN A 66 -0.84 -16.40 -7.35
C GLN A 66 -0.78 -15.19 -6.40
N VAL A 67 -1.82 -14.36 -6.43
CA VAL A 67 -1.98 -13.21 -5.52
C VAL A 67 -3.11 -13.48 -4.55
N GLU A 68 -2.95 -13.00 -3.31
CA GLU A 68 -3.95 -13.07 -2.26
C GLU A 68 -4.45 -11.66 -1.95
N LEU A 69 -5.77 -11.44 -1.96
CA LEU A 69 -6.36 -10.19 -1.51
C LEU A 69 -6.34 -10.16 0.02
N VAL A 70 -5.54 -9.27 0.59
CA VAL A 70 -5.35 -9.11 2.04
C VAL A 70 -5.86 -7.78 2.56
N GLY A 71 -6.42 -6.91 1.72
CA GLY A 71 -7.12 -5.75 2.25
C GLY A 71 -7.93 -4.92 1.28
N GLU A 72 -8.90 -4.23 1.88
CA GLU A 72 -9.80 -3.26 1.25
C GLU A 72 -9.76 -1.98 2.08
N LEU A 73 -9.04 -0.97 1.60
CA LEU A 73 -8.81 0.26 2.35
C LEU A 73 -9.47 1.44 1.65
N THR A 74 -10.17 2.27 2.41
CA THR A 74 -10.78 3.50 1.89
C THR A 74 -10.07 4.71 2.47
N TYR A 75 -9.71 5.67 1.61
CA TYR A 75 -8.96 6.87 2.02
C TYR A 75 -9.74 8.15 1.70
N PRO A 76 -10.55 8.67 2.64
CA PRO A 76 -11.14 10.00 2.48
C PRO A 76 -10.11 11.11 2.69
N PHE A 77 -10.06 12.06 1.75
CA PHE A 77 -9.31 13.31 1.88
C PHE A 77 -10.30 14.50 1.87
N PRO A 78 -10.98 14.82 2.99
CA PRO A 78 -12.02 15.87 3.02
C PRO A 78 -11.47 17.26 2.63
N PHE A 79 -10.20 17.53 2.92
CA PHE A 79 -9.54 18.79 2.56
C PHE A 79 -8.93 18.80 1.15
N LYS A 80 -8.96 17.66 0.44
CA LYS A 80 -8.59 17.54 -0.97
C LYS A 80 -9.33 16.38 -1.64
N PRO A 81 -10.65 16.51 -1.88
CA PRO A 81 -11.49 15.36 -2.27
C PRO A 81 -11.05 14.61 -3.53
N ALA A 82 -10.34 15.27 -4.44
CA ALA A 82 -9.76 14.66 -5.64
C ALA A 82 -8.65 13.62 -5.36
N TRP A 83 -8.16 13.53 -4.12
CA TRP A 83 -7.21 12.50 -3.67
C TRP A 83 -7.88 11.31 -3.00
N SER A 84 -9.18 11.40 -2.72
CA SER A 84 -9.92 10.29 -2.12
C SER A 84 -9.95 9.10 -3.06
N GLN A 85 -9.67 7.90 -2.54
CA GLN A 85 -9.57 6.68 -3.33
C GLN A 85 -9.86 5.43 -2.49
N GLN A 86 -10.19 4.33 -3.17
CA GLN A 86 -10.27 2.99 -2.59
C GLN A 86 -9.07 2.16 -3.06
N SER A 87 -8.46 1.40 -2.17
CA SER A 87 -7.26 0.61 -2.44
C SER A 87 -7.49 -0.86 -2.16
N TRP A 88 -7.13 -1.69 -3.13
CA TRP A 88 -7.09 -3.14 -3.04
C TRP A 88 -5.66 -3.59 -2.75
N VAL A 89 -5.47 -4.31 -1.64
CA VAL A 89 -4.14 -4.71 -1.19
C VAL A 89 -3.93 -6.19 -1.42
N PHE A 90 -2.88 -6.53 -2.15
CA PHE A 90 -2.50 -7.89 -2.46
C PHE A 90 -1.17 -8.26 -1.81
N VAL A 91 -1.00 -9.54 -1.51
CA VAL A 91 0.28 -10.16 -1.21
C VAL A 91 0.59 -11.21 -2.26
N CYS A 92 1.87 -11.34 -2.60
CA CYS A 92 2.36 -12.36 -3.53
C CYS A 92 3.67 -12.95 -3.01
N ARG A 93 3.79 -14.27 -3.08
CA ARG A 93 4.98 -15.03 -2.60
C ARG A 93 5.70 -15.78 -3.72
N GLU A 94 5.10 -15.78 -4.91
CA GLU A 94 5.58 -16.52 -6.07
C GLU A 94 5.50 -15.62 -7.30
N TRP A 95 6.60 -15.47 -8.02
CA TRP A 95 6.66 -14.66 -9.23
C TRP A 95 7.81 -15.10 -10.13
N ARG A 96 7.87 -14.52 -11.34
CA ARG A 96 9.01 -14.66 -12.25
C ARG A 96 9.67 -13.30 -12.50
N GLY A 97 10.97 -13.34 -12.76
CA GLY A 97 11.78 -12.15 -13.01
C GLY A 97 12.40 -11.57 -11.74
N ASP A 98 13.30 -10.61 -11.94
CA ASP A 98 13.99 -9.86 -10.90
C ASP A 98 13.48 -8.41 -10.91
N ALA A 99 13.33 -7.82 -9.72
CA ALA A 99 12.91 -6.43 -9.59
C ALA A 99 13.93 -5.49 -10.27
N ARG A 100 13.43 -4.60 -11.14
CA ARG A 100 14.24 -3.58 -11.82
C ARG A 100 13.66 -2.19 -11.59
N GLU A 101 14.53 -1.19 -11.54
CA GLU A 101 14.14 0.21 -11.48
C GLU A 101 13.35 0.61 -12.73
N SER A 102 12.28 1.37 -12.52
CA SER A 102 11.51 2.05 -13.54
C SER A 102 11.57 3.56 -13.36
N ASP A 103 10.95 4.30 -14.28
CA ASP A 103 10.83 5.76 -14.19
C ASP A 103 10.03 6.21 -12.95
N GLU A 104 9.19 5.34 -12.39
CA GLU A 104 8.28 5.67 -11.27
C GLU A 104 8.75 5.15 -9.91
N LEU A 105 9.45 4.01 -9.90
CA LEU A 105 9.77 3.25 -8.70
C LEU A 105 11.21 2.74 -8.71
N VAL A 106 11.94 2.97 -7.62
CA VAL A 106 13.19 2.24 -7.34
C VAL A 106 12.86 1.12 -6.35
N PRO A 107 12.75 -0.15 -6.79
CA PRO A 107 12.42 -1.26 -5.91
C PRO A 107 13.62 -1.64 -5.03
N GLU A 108 13.36 -1.84 -3.75
CA GLU A 108 14.33 -2.25 -2.74
C GLU A 108 13.66 -3.24 -1.77
N TRP A 109 14.41 -4.24 -1.33
CA TRP A 109 13.94 -5.25 -0.38
C TRP A 109 14.19 -4.78 1.06
N PHE A 110 13.15 -4.83 1.89
CA PHE A 110 13.22 -4.46 3.30
C PHE A 110 12.85 -5.66 4.18
N PRO A 111 13.56 -5.92 5.29
CA PRO A 111 13.13 -6.92 6.26
C PRO A 111 11.75 -6.56 6.80
N VAL A 112 10.80 -7.51 6.82
CA VAL A 112 9.43 -7.28 7.32
C VAL A 112 9.42 -6.82 8.78
N ALA A 113 10.36 -7.34 9.57
CA ALA A 113 10.54 -6.96 10.97
C ALA A 113 10.98 -5.50 11.17
N ASP A 114 11.64 -4.90 10.16
CA ASP A 114 12.26 -3.57 10.25
C ASP A 114 11.62 -2.55 9.32
N ILE A 115 10.41 -2.82 8.80
CA ILE A 115 9.68 -1.85 7.98
C ILE A 115 9.41 -0.60 8.81
N SER A 116 10.16 0.47 8.50
CA SER A 116 9.96 1.79 9.10
C SER A 116 8.71 2.44 8.51
N THR A 117 7.55 2.19 9.11
CA THR A 117 6.26 2.79 8.72
C THR A 117 6.27 4.33 8.72
N GLY A 118 7.17 4.96 9.47
CA GLY A 118 7.41 6.42 9.40
C GLY A 118 7.95 6.93 8.06
N ARG A 119 8.36 6.05 7.15
CA ARG A 119 8.72 6.36 5.75
C ARG A 119 7.60 6.02 4.76
N MET A 120 6.47 5.51 5.23
CA MET A 120 5.29 5.18 4.43
C MET A 120 4.20 6.24 4.66
N TRP A 121 3.01 6.01 4.13
CA TRP A 121 1.83 6.77 4.56
C TRP A 121 1.49 6.47 6.02
N ASP A 122 0.92 7.46 6.72
CA ASP A 122 0.67 7.38 8.16
C ASP A 122 -0.27 6.24 8.56
N ASP A 123 -1.15 5.82 7.65
CA ASP A 123 -2.07 4.69 7.85
C ASP A 123 -1.33 3.34 7.92
N ALA A 124 -0.19 3.19 7.25
CA ALA A 124 0.54 1.93 7.17
C ALA A 124 0.89 1.35 8.55
N ARG A 125 1.14 2.21 9.55
CA ARG A 125 1.43 1.80 10.94
C ARG A 125 0.31 0.99 11.59
N PHE A 126 -0.92 1.09 11.08
CA PHE A 126 -2.08 0.41 11.65
C PHE A 126 -2.31 -0.98 11.06
N TRP A 127 -1.94 -1.21 9.81
CA TRP A 127 -2.39 -2.39 9.07
C TRP A 127 -1.30 -3.16 8.33
N VAL A 128 -0.17 -2.55 7.96
CA VAL A 128 0.77 -3.17 7.01
C VAL A 128 1.32 -4.49 7.54
N HIS A 129 1.70 -4.56 8.82
CA HIS A 129 2.22 -5.79 9.41
C HIS A 129 1.15 -6.90 9.49
N ASP A 130 -0.13 -6.55 9.66
CA ASP A 130 -1.22 -7.51 9.63
C ASP A 130 -1.40 -8.08 8.22
N ALA A 131 -1.41 -7.22 7.20
CA ALA A 131 -1.52 -7.62 5.80
C ALA A 131 -0.35 -8.51 5.36
N LEU A 132 0.89 -8.15 5.71
CA LEU A 132 2.08 -8.96 5.38
C LEU A 132 2.09 -10.32 6.08
N ALA A 133 1.46 -10.41 7.26
CA ALA A 133 1.24 -11.68 7.95
C ALA A 133 0.07 -12.51 7.38
N GLY A 134 -0.55 -12.08 6.27
CA GLY A 134 -1.68 -12.74 5.62
C GLY A 134 -3.03 -12.52 6.30
N ARG A 135 -3.14 -11.54 7.21
CA ARG A 135 -4.43 -11.17 7.80
C ARG A 135 -5.15 -10.19 6.88
N PHE A 136 -6.43 -10.48 6.61
CA PHE A 136 -7.27 -9.56 5.85
C PHE A 136 -7.59 -8.30 6.67
N VAL A 137 -7.38 -7.12 6.09
CA VAL A 137 -7.69 -5.83 6.70
C VAL A 137 -8.72 -5.06 5.87
N LYS A 138 -9.82 -4.66 6.51
CA LYS A 138 -10.79 -3.74 5.93
C LYS A 138 -10.98 -2.55 6.85
N ALA A 139 -10.67 -1.36 6.36
CA ALA A 139 -10.76 -0.14 7.14
C ALA A 139 -10.84 1.11 6.27
N THR A 140 -11.30 2.19 6.88
CA THR A 140 -11.29 3.55 6.37
C THR A 140 -10.26 4.36 7.14
N PHE A 141 -9.37 5.08 6.46
CA PHE A 141 -8.41 6.01 7.06
C PHE A 141 -8.62 7.40 6.46
N GLU A 142 -9.24 8.30 7.21
CA GLU A 142 -9.40 9.71 6.83
C GLU A 142 -8.11 10.47 7.09
N PHE A 143 -7.66 11.23 6.10
CA PHE A 143 -6.50 12.11 6.22
C PHE A 143 -6.92 13.54 6.61
N GLY A 144 -6.20 14.09 7.59
CA GLY A 144 -6.43 15.44 8.11
C GLY A 144 -6.07 16.56 7.14
N ALA A 145 -6.18 17.80 7.61
CA ALA A 145 -5.92 18.99 6.80
C ALA A 145 -4.48 19.11 6.28
N ASP A 146 -3.52 18.43 6.92
CA ASP A 146 -2.13 18.36 6.47
C ASP A 146 -1.91 17.40 5.27
N LEU A 147 -2.95 16.65 4.89
CA LEU A 147 -2.97 15.64 3.83
C LEU A 147 -1.91 14.53 4.04
N ARG A 148 -1.46 14.34 5.28
CA ARG A 148 -0.36 13.43 5.63
C ARG A 148 -0.69 12.52 6.80
N THR A 149 -1.40 13.02 7.80
CA THR A 149 -1.68 12.30 9.04
C THR A 149 -3.12 11.79 9.04
N VAL A 150 -3.34 10.57 9.55
CA VAL A 150 -4.69 10.03 9.75
C VAL A 150 -5.39 10.77 10.87
N SER A 151 -6.54 11.40 10.59
CA SER A 151 -7.38 12.13 11.56
C SER A 151 -8.49 11.26 12.15
N ALA A 152 -8.98 10.26 11.41
CA ALA A 152 -10.03 9.35 11.85
C ALA A 152 -9.91 7.99 11.15
N SER A 153 -10.30 6.91 11.83
CA SER A 153 -10.40 5.58 11.24
C SER A 153 -11.34 4.67 12.02
N ASP A 154 -11.93 3.70 11.33
CA ASP A 154 -12.69 2.59 11.92
C ASP A 154 -11.80 1.37 12.26
N HIS A 155 -10.50 1.43 11.96
CA HIS A 155 -9.56 0.36 12.25
C HIS A 155 -9.42 0.16 13.77
N PRO A 156 -9.44 -1.07 14.31
CA PRO A 156 -9.40 -1.32 15.76
C PRO A 156 -8.14 -0.77 16.48
N ALA A 157 -7.02 -0.69 15.76
CA ALA A 157 -5.78 -0.10 16.27
C ALA A 157 -5.82 1.44 16.33
N PHE A 158 -6.75 2.07 15.61
CA PHE A 158 -7.04 3.50 15.72
C PHE A 158 -7.90 3.73 16.97
N ARG A 159 -7.30 3.59 18.15
CA ARG A 159 -7.91 4.10 19.37
C ARG A 159 -7.53 5.56 19.50
N ILE A 160 -8.54 6.42 19.47
CA ILE A 160 -8.47 7.86 19.68
C ILE A 160 -7.56 8.14 20.88
N SER A 161 -6.32 8.54 20.62
CA SER A 161 -5.50 9.27 21.58
C SER A 161 -6.06 10.68 21.69
N SER A 162 -7.29 10.82 22.19
CA SER A 162 -7.75 12.11 22.66
C SER A 162 -6.90 12.42 23.89
N PRO A 163 -6.20 13.57 23.92
CA PRO A 163 -5.88 14.16 25.21
C PRO A 163 -7.23 14.36 25.90
N ARG A 164 -7.39 13.84 27.12
CA ARG A 164 -8.36 14.44 28.04
C ARG A 164 -7.94 15.91 28.15
N LEU A 165 -8.68 16.80 27.48
CA LEU A 165 -8.58 18.22 27.78
C LEU A 165 -8.90 18.39 29.28
N PRO A 166 -8.14 19.23 30.00
CA PRO A 166 -8.28 19.40 31.44
C PRO A 166 -9.67 19.89 31.86
#